data_AF-A0A258M225-F1
#
_entry.id   AF-A0A258M225-F1
#
_cell.length_a   1.000
_cell.length_b   1.000
_cell.length_c   1.000
_cell.angle_alpha   90.00
_cell.angle_beta   90.00
_cell.angle_gamma   90.00
#
_symmetry.space_group_name_H-M   'P 1'
#
loop_
_entity.id
_entity.type
_entity.pdbx_description
1 polymer ?
#
loop_
_entity_poly.entity_id
_entity_poly.type
_entity_poly.pdbx_seq_one_letter_code
_entity_poly.pdbx_strand_id
1 'polypeptide(L)' 'MDDVLVMIDAQPPFAVAINYEFVPKTRHAEEVLREGDEMEVISPVTGG' A
#
# COMPACT_ATOMS: atom_id res chain seq x y z
N MET A 1 -2.49 -0.75 -8.13
CA MET A 1 -1.29 -0.50 -7.30
C MET A 1 -0.43 -1.74 -7.06
N ASP A 2 -0.92 -2.96 -7.31
CA ASP A 2 -0.16 -4.21 -7.12
C ASP A 2 1.19 -4.22 -7.86
N ASP A 3 1.21 -3.70 -9.10
CA ASP A 3 2.43 -3.53 -9.89
C ASP A 3 3.51 -2.71 -9.14
N VAL A 4 3.11 -1.65 -8.44
CA VAL A 4 4.02 -0.84 -7.61
C VAL A 4 4.59 -1.66 -6.46
N LEU A 5 3.76 -2.46 -5.78
CA LEU A 5 4.20 -3.33 -4.69
C LEU A 5 5.23 -4.36 -5.16
N VAL A 6 5.07 -4.91 -6.37
CA VAL A 6 6.04 -5.83 -6.98
C VAL A 6 7.33 -5.11 -7.35
N MET A 7 7.24 -3.92 -7.96
CA MET A 7 8.42 -3.15 -8.37
C MET A 7 9.33 -2.77 -7.20
N ILE A 8 8.75 -2.51 -6.02
CA ILE A 8 9.52 -2.15 -4.82
C ILE A 8 9.86 -3.37 -3.94
N ASP A 9 9.52 -4.58 -4.36
CA ASP A 9 9.69 -5.82 -3.60
C ASP A 9 9.10 -5.73 -2.17
N ALA A 10 7.88 -5.19 -2.04
CA ALA A 10 7.24 -4.98 -0.75
C ALA A 10 7.05 -6.29 0.03
N GLN A 11 7.67 -6.40 1.20
CA GLN A 11 7.63 -7.61 2.02
C GLN A 11 6.58 -7.52 3.14
N PRO A 12 5.65 -8.48 3.26
CA PRO A 12 4.67 -8.51 4.34
C PRO A 12 5.33 -8.79 5.73
N PRO A 13 4.72 -8.31 6.83
CA PRO A 13 3.47 -7.56 6.86
C PRO A 13 3.67 -6.09 6.50
N PHE A 14 2.75 -5.53 5.71
CA PHE A 14 2.68 -4.11 5.40
C PHE A 14 1.21 -3.67 5.29
N ALA A 15 0.99 -2.38 5.44
CA ALA A 15 -0.23 -1.69 5.05
C ALA A 15 0.07 -0.74 3.88
N VAL A 16 -0.98 -0.35 3.16
CA VAL A 16 -0.90 0.65 2.10
C VAL A 16 -1.84 1.80 2.46
N ALA A 17 -1.38 3.03 2.28
CA ALA A 17 -2.23 4.21 2.30
C ALA A 17 -2.14 4.93 0.95
N ILE A 18 -3.25 5.51 0.49
CA ILE A 18 -3.30 6.41 -0.66
C ILE A 18 -3.88 7.72 -0.17
N ASN A 19 -3.18 8.84 -0.41
CA ASN A 19 -3.58 10.16 0.05
C ASN A 19 -3.93 10.18 1.55
N TYR A 20 -3.09 9.51 2.36
CA TYR A 20 -3.26 9.35 3.81
C TYR A 20 -4.46 8.51 4.27
N GLU A 21 -5.15 7.82 3.37
CA GLU A 21 -6.24 6.88 3.70
C GLU A 21 -5.79 5.42 3.52
N PHE A 22 -6.00 4.59 4.55
CA PHE A 22 -5.63 3.18 4.50
C PHE A 22 -6.49 2.37 3.53
N VAL A 23 -5.82 1.63 2.64
CA VAL A 23 -6.49 0.73 1.69
C VAL A 23 -6.53 -0.68 2.27
N PRO A 24 -7.73 -1.28 2.48
CA PRO A 24 -7.85 -2.67 2.93
C PRO A 24 -7.19 -3.62 1.93
N LYS A 25 -6.49 -4.65 2.42
CA LYS A 25 -5.80 -5.64 1.57
C LYS A 25 -6.70 -6.27 0.50
N THR A 26 -7.98 -6.49 0.80
CA THR A 26 -8.96 -7.05 -0.14
C THR A 26 -9.22 -6.15 -1.35
N ARG A 27 -9.02 -4.84 -1.22
CA ARG A 27 -9.20 -3.86 -2.30
C ARG A 27 -7.91 -3.58 -3.08
N HIS A 28 -6.80 -4.23 -2.73
CA HIS A 28 -5.50 -3.88 -3.32
C HIS A 28 -5.45 -4.09 -4.84
N ALA A 29 -6.10 -5.15 -5.32
CA ALA A 29 -6.20 -5.46 -6.74
C ALA A 29 -7.17 -4.53 -7.49
N GLU A 30 -8.14 -3.93 -6.80
CA GLU A 30 -9.17 -3.06 -7.38
C GLU A 30 -8.71 -1.59 -7.42
N GLU A 31 -7.78 -1.21 -6.54
CA GLU A 31 -7.33 0.17 -6.40
C GLU A 31 -6.38 0.60 -7.52
N VAL A 32 -6.79 1.64 -8.25
CA VAL A 32 -6.07 2.22 -9.37
C VAL A 32 -5.49 3.56 -8.93
N LEU A 33 -4.17 3.66 -8.94
CA LEU A 33 -3.47 4.92 -8.70
C LEU A 33 -3.69 5.87 -9.87
N ARG A 34 -4.03 7.11 -9.56
CA ARG A 34 -4.18 8.20 -10.52
C ARG A 34 -2.98 9.13 -10.44
N GLU A 35 -2.77 9.91 -11.50
CA GLU A 35 -1.75 10.95 -11.46
C GLU A 35 -2.04 11.93 -10.31
N GLY A 36 -1.01 12.18 -9.49
CA GLY A 36 -1.10 13.03 -8.30
C GLY A 36 -1.44 12.29 -7.00
N ASP A 37 -1.77 11.00 -7.04
CA ASP A 37 -1.94 10.21 -5.82
C ASP A 37 -0.61 9.94 -5.12
N GLU A 38 -0.59 10.12 -3.79
CA GLU A 38 0.54 9.73 -2.95
C GLU A 38 0.26 8.35 -2.34
N MET A 39 1.08 7.36 -2.69
CA MET A 39 0.99 6.00 -2.14
C MET A 39 2.12 5.78 -1.12
N GLU A 40 1.75 5.35 0.09
CA GLU A 40 2.69 4.98 1.15
C GLU A 40 2.58 3.49 1.46
N VAL A 41 3.73 2.82 1.58
CA VAL A 41 3.82 1.44 2.08
C VAL A 41 4.38 1.49 3.49
N ILE A 42 3.56 1.04 4.45
CA ILE A 42 3.79 1.24 5.86
C ILE A 42 4.06 -0.11 6.52
N SER A 43 5.26 -0.29 7.06
CA SER A 43 5.58 -1.43 7.90
C SER A 43 4.91 -1.26 9.27
N PRO A 44 4.15 -2.24 9.77
CA PRO A 44 3.52 -2.15 11.07
C PRO A 44 4.59 -2.14 12.17
N VAL A 45 4.41 -1.28 13.16
CA VAL A 45 5.21 -1.33 14.37
C VAL A 45 4.55 -2.32 15.33
N THR A 46 4.99 -3.58 15.31
CA THR A 46 4.58 -4.54 16.34
C THR A 46 5.37 -4.24 17.61
N GLY A 47 4.74 -3.52 18.55
CA GLY A 47 5.22 -3.42 19.92
C GLY A 47 5.00 -4.75 20.65
N GLY A 48 6.03 -5.23 21.36
CA GLY A 48 5.95 -6.36 22.29
C GLY A 48 5.50 -5.93 23.67
#